data_AF-A0A2G9P5S4-F1
#
_entry.id   AF-A0A2G9P5S4-F1
#
_cell.length_a   1.000
_cell.length_b   1.000
_cell.length_c   1.000
_cell.angle_alpha   90.00
_cell.angle_beta   90.00
_cell.angle_gamma   90.00
#
_symmetry.space_group_name_H-M   'P 1'
#
loop_
_entity.id
_entity.type
_entity.pdbx_description
1 polymer ?
#
loop_
_entity_poly.entity_id
_entity_poly.type
_entity_poly.pdbx_seq_one_letter_code
_entity_poly.pdbx_strand_id
1 'polypeptide(L)' 'MQLIDSGRICIIRKGRKTGKKVVVTSVKGNYAFVEGKEVKKGKINIRHLYPTKEIKKV' A
#
# COMPACT_ATOMS: atom_id res chain seq x y z
N MET A 1 -5.71 -16.60 -1.39
CA MET A 1 -4.64 -15.72 -0.86
C MET A 1 -4.90 -14.29 -1.33
N GLN A 2 -5.28 -13.37 -0.44
CA GLN A 2 -5.32 -11.95 -0.79
C GLN A 2 -3.89 -11.41 -0.81
N LEU A 3 -3.43 -10.96 -1.98
CA LEU A 3 -2.08 -10.43 -2.18
C LEU A 3 -1.84 -9.10 -1.48
N ILE A 4 -2.92 -8.38 -1.13
CA ILE A 4 -2.92 -7.07 -0.50
C ILE A 4 -3.93 -7.11 0.63
N ASP A 5 -3.43 -7.01 1.86
CA ASP A 5 -4.19 -7.02 3.11
C ASP A 5 -3.58 -5.97 4.06
N SER A 6 -4.30 -5.62 5.12
CA SER A 6 -3.82 -4.75 6.19
C SER A 6 -2.50 -5.25 6.79
N GLY A 7 -1.60 -4.32 7.12
CA GLY A 7 -0.24 -4.59 7.58
C GLY A 7 0.75 -4.94 6.47
N ARG A 8 0.32 -5.13 5.21
CA ARG A 8 1.22 -5.49 4.12
C ARG A 8 1.99 -4.27 3.60
N ILE A 9 3.29 -4.43 3.38
CA ILE A 9 4.13 -3.40 2.76
C ILE A 9 3.96 -3.49 1.24
N CYS A 10 3.73 -2.35 0.61
CA CYS A 10 3.58 -2.21 -0.82
C CYS A 10 4.48 -1.08 -1.35
N ILE A 11 4.86 -1.17 -2.61
CA ILE A 11 5.56 -0.11 -3.34
C ILE A 11 4.57 0.53 -4.31
N ILE A 12 4.50 1.86 -4.33
CA ILE A 12 3.69 2.57 -5.32
C ILE A 12 4.37 2.44 -6.69
N ARG A 13 3.68 1.83 -7.65
CA ARG A 13 4.20 1.58 -9.02
C ARG A 13 3.86 2.70 -10.00
N LYS A 14 2.84 3.51 -9.72
CA LYS A 14 2.35 4.54 -10.65
C LYS A 14 1.92 5.82 -9.93
N GLY A 15 2.23 6.98 -10.56
CA GLY A 15 1.84 8.32 -10.10
C GLY A 15 3.01 9.13 -9.53
N ARG A 16 2.71 10.28 -8.92
CA ARG A 16 3.73 11.22 -8.39
C ARG A 16 4.59 10.65 -7.26
N LYS A 17 4.12 9.60 -6.59
CA LYS A 17 4.79 8.96 -5.44
C LYS A 17 5.41 7.60 -5.79
N THR A 18 5.66 7.34 -7.08
CA THR A 18 6.22 6.08 -7.57
C THR A 18 7.56 5.78 -6.89
N GLY A 19 7.78 4.51 -6.56
CA GLY A 19 8.99 4.02 -5.89
C GLY A 19 8.94 4.07 -4.35
N LYS A 20 7.96 4.79 -3.76
CA LYS A 20 7.87 4.90 -2.30
C LYS A 20 7.21 3.67 -1.67
N LYS A 21 7.77 3.22 -0.55
CA LYS A 21 7.21 2.17 0.30
C LYS A 21 6.07 2.72 1.17
N VAL A 22 4.97 1.98 1.24
CA VAL A 22 3.81 2.28 2.06
C VAL A 22 3.28 1.02 2.72
N VAL A 23 2.71 1.15 3.90
CA VAL A 23 1.99 0.10 4.63
C VAL A 23 0.51 0.26 4.33
N VAL A 24 -0.17 -0.83 4.00
CA VAL A 24 -1.62 -0.86 3.84
C VAL A 24 -2.26 -0.91 5.22
N THR A 25 -3.11 0.06 5.55
CA THR A 25 -3.84 0.08 6.83
C THR A 25 -5.21 -0.57 6.72
N SER A 26 -5.88 -0.43 5.57
CA SER A 26 -7.18 -1.05 5.31
C SER A 26 -7.43 -1.20 3.81
N VAL A 27 -8.23 -2.18 3.43
CA VAL A 27 -8.63 -2.40 2.03
C VAL A 27 -10.14 -2.30 1.92
N LYS A 28 -10.64 -1.51 0.96
CA LYS A 28 -12.08 -1.35 0.68
C LYS A 28 -12.32 -1.45 -0.82
N GLY A 29 -12.79 -2.62 -1.25
CA GLY A 29 -13.01 -2.93 -2.67
C GLY A 29 -11.71 -2.81 -3.48
N ASN A 30 -11.71 -1.95 -4.50
CA ASN A 30 -10.55 -1.72 -5.39
C ASN A 30 -9.53 -0.68 -4.86
N TYR A 31 -9.72 -0.18 -3.64
CA TYR A 31 -8.86 0.83 -3.05
C TYR A 31 -8.27 0.36 -1.73
N ALA A 32 -7.01 0.73 -1.50
CA ALA A 32 -6.31 0.54 -0.24
C ALA A 32 -6.05 1.91 0.40
N PHE A 33 -6.24 1.96 1.71
CA PHE A 33 -5.75 3.04 2.55
C PHE A 33 -4.32 2.70 2.94
N VAL A 34 -3.42 3.66 2.73
CA VAL A 34 -1.99 3.44 2.93
C VAL A 34 -1.37 4.57 3.74
N GLU A 35 -0.29 4.25 4.43
CA GLU A 35 0.55 5.17 5.19
C GLU A 35 2.02 4.85 4.96
N GLY A 36 2.86 5.86 4.79
CA GLY A 36 4.30 5.67 4.66
C GLY A 36 5.08 6.81 5.31
N LYS A 37 6.35 6.56 5.65
CA LYS A 37 7.23 7.58 6.25
C LYS A 37 7.31 8.85 5.40
N GLU A 38 7.33 8.68 4.08
CA GLU A 38 7.40 9.79 3.11
C GLU A 38 6.07 10.04 2.36
N VAL A 39 5.02 9.31 2.74
CA VAL A 39 3.72 9.33 2.06
C VAL A 39 2.64 9.52 3.12
N LYS A 40 2.07 10.72 3.19
CA LYS A 40 0.90 11.00 4.04
C LYS A 40 -0.21 9.97 3.82
N LYS A 41 -0.94 9.67 4.90
CA LYS A 41 -2.14 8.82 4.88
C LYS A 41 -3.04 9.19 3.71
N GLY A 42 -3.45 8.19 2.93
CA GLY A 42 -4.25 8.44 1.75
C GLY A 42 -4.82 7.18 1.12
N LYS A 43 -5.73 7.40 0.18
CA LYS A 43 -6.39 6.35 -0.59
C LYS A 43 -5.67 6.14 -1.92
N ILE A 44 -5.27 4.91 -2.21
CA ILE A 44 -4.62 4.53 -3.48
C ILE A 44 -5.36 3.33 -4.08
N ASN A 45 -5.47 3.29 -5.41
CA ASN A 45 -6.02 2.14 -6.10
C ASN A 45 -5.06 0.94 -5.97
N ILE A 46 -5.59 -0.24 -5.67
CA ILE A 46 -4.81 -1.47 -5.46
C ILE A 46 -3.95 -1.80 -6.70
N ARG A 47 -4.41 -1.47 -7.92
CA ARG A 47 -3.65 -1.68 -9.17
C ARG A 47 -2.37 -0.85 -9.27
N HIS A 48 -2.23 0.19 -8.47
CA HIS A 48 -1.05 1.05 -8.42
C HIS A 48 -0.07 0.61 -7.32
N LEU A 49 -0.42 -0.41 -6.54
CA LEU A 49 0.41 -0.96 -5.49
C LEU A 49 1.03 -2.27 -5.96
N TYR A 50 2.30 -2.46 -5.64
CA TYR A 50 3.01 -3.71 -5.81
C TYR A 50 3.31 -4.29 -4.42
N PRO A 51 2.69 -5.42 -4.03
CA PRO A 51 2.91 -6.00 -2.71
C PRO A 51 4.33 -6.55 -2.60
N THR A 52 5.02 -6.25 -1.51
CA THR A 52 6.31 -6.88 -1.19
C THR A 52 6.07 -8.19 -0.43
N LYS A 53 7.14 -8.93 -0.14
CA LYS A 53 7.10 -10.11 0.74
C LYS A 53 7.03 -9.73 2.22
N GLU A 54 7.26 -8.46 2.55
CA GLU A 54 7.32 -7.95 3.91
C GLU A 54 5.90 -7.65 4.43
N ILE A 55 5.61 -8.14 5.63
CA ILE A 55 4.40 -7.78 6.38
C ILE A 55 4.89 -7.09 7.63
N LYS A 56 4.40 -5.88 7.87
CA LYS A 56 4.63 -5.19 9.13
C LYS A 56 3.51 -5.61 10.07
N LYS A 57 3.84 -6.40 11.09
CA LYS A 57 2.96 -6.53 12.25
C LYS A 57 3.00 -5.17 12.95
N VAL A 58 1.89 -4.44 12.86
CA VAL A 58 1.64 -3.22 13.64
C VAL A 58 0.85 -3.65 14.87
#